data_AF-A0A4R6S9X2-F1
#
_entry.id   AF-A0A4R6S9X2-F1
#
_cell.length_a   1.000
_cell.length_b   1.000
_cell.length_c   1.000
_cell.angle_alpha   90.00
_cell.angle_beta   90.00
_cell.angle_gamma   90.00
#
_symmetry.space_group_name_H-M   'P 1'
#
loop_
_entity.id
_entity.type
_entity.pdbx_description
1 polymer ?
#
loop_
_entity_poly.entity_id
_entity_poly.type
_entity_poly.pdbx_seq_one_letter_code
_entity_poly.pdbx_strand_id
1 'polypeptide(L)'
;MAKSEFNFHGPTVFINEPRDTVVKDFQNKHSADVTAQLAELLRLVLASNDLSDQEREETARLVDEVAEQADADDPAAEPAEAQSRLSRIGRVVSKAADIATPASKIVEAVAPLFS
;
A
#
# COMPACT_ATOMS: atom_id res chain seq x y z
N MET A 1 -16.89 39.30 2.44
CA MET A 1 -16.22 38.31 1.58
C MET A 1 -15.63 37.25 2.49
N ALA A 2 -16.30 36.12 2.65
CA ALA A 2 -15.75 35.00 3.42
C ALA A 2 -14.83 34.22 2.48
N LYS A 3 -13.53 34.18 2.80
CA LYS A 3 -12.59 33.24 2.19
C LYS A 3 -13.07 31.85 2.60
N SER A 4 -13.49 31.05 1.62
CA SER A 4 -13.66 29.61 1.82
C SER A 4 -12.28 29.04 2.05
N GLU A 5 -11.93 28.79 3.31
CA GLU A 5 -10.82 27.92 3.65
C GLU A 5 -11.22 26.52 3.21
N PHE A 6 -10.68 26.10 2.07
CA PHE A 6 -10.83 24.75 1.55
C PHE A 6 -10.05 23.82 2.48
N ASN A 7 -10.66 23.44 3.61
CA ASN A 7 -10.14 22.41 4.49
C ASN A 7 -10.46 21.05 3.86
N PHE A 8 -9.51 20.55 3.07
CA PHE A 8 -9.54 19.17 2.61
C PHE A 8 -9.24 18.26 3.81
N HIS A 9 -10.28 17.66 4.39
CA HIS A 9 -10.16 16.60 5.39
C HIS A 9 -10.34 15.25 4.69
N GLY A 10 -9.35 14.88 3.87
CA GLY A 10 -9.16 13.48 3.48
C GLY A 10 -8.47 12.72 4.62
N PRO A 11 -8.74 11.42 4.81
CA PRO A 11 -8.03 10.63 5.80
C PRO A 11 -6.56 10.56 5.39
N THR A 12 -5.70 11.25 6.13
CA THR A 12 -4.24 11.16 6.05
C THR A 12 -3.78 10.28 7.21
N VAL A 13 -4.22 9.02 7.22
CA VAL A 13 -4.01 8.13 8.39
C VAL A 13 -2.61 7.54 8.35
N PHE A 14 -2.11 7.20 7.16
CA PHE A 14 -0.84 6.48 7.03
C PHE A 14 0.40 7.37 7.21
N ILE A 15 0.36 8.62 6.74
CA ILE A 15 1.54 9.51 6.79
C ILE A 15 1.66 10.33 8.08
N ASN A 16 0.57 10.46 8.84
CA ASN A 16 0.53 11.23 10.09
C ASN A 16 0.87 10.39 11.34
N GLU A 17 0.95 9.08 11.18
CA GLU A 17 1.28 8.15 12.25
C GLU A 17 2.73 7.68 12.20
N PRO A 18 3.32 7.28 13.33
CA PRO A 18 4.64 6.64 13.33
C PRO A 18 4.62 5.40 12.43
N ARG A 19 5.59 5.31 11.52
CA ARG A 19 5.68 4.21 10.53
C ARG A 19 5.59 2.82 11.17
N ASP A 20 6.25 2.63 12.31
CA ASP A 20 6.25 1.35 13.03
C ASP A 20 4.86 1.02 13.60
N THR A 21 4.08 2.04 13.99
CA THR A 21 2.68 1.85 14.42
C THR A 21 1.83 1.37 13.25
N VAL A 22 1.92 2.07 12.12
CA VAL A 22 1.16 1.75 10.90
C VAL A 22 1.44 0.33 10.41
N VAL A 23 2.73 -0.05 10.34
CA VAL A 23 3.13 -1.40 9.90
C VAL A 23 2.66 -2.46 10.90
N LYS A 24 2.73 -2.18 12.20
CA LYS A 24 2.28 -3.10 13.24
C LYS A 24 0.76 -3.29 13.21
N ASP A 25 0.01 -2.21 13.03
CA ASP A 25 -1.45 -2.27 12.96
C ASP A 25 -1.91 -3.01 11.70
N PHE A 26 -1.22 -2.79 10.58
CA PHE A 26 -1.40 -3.59 9.36
C PHE A 26 -1.17 -5.09 9.63
N GLN A 27 -0.06 -5.46 10.28
CA GLN A 27 0.24 -6.85 10.62
C GLN A 27 -0.74 -7.47 11.63
N ASN A 28 -1.38 -6.67 12.48
CA ASN A 28 -2.39 -7.14 13.41
C ASN A 28 -3.77 -7.29 12.74
N LYS A 29 -4.06 -6.46 11.74
CA LYS A 29 -5.32 -6.44 10.99
C LYS A 29 -5.39 -7.62 10.02
N HIS A 30 -4.28 -7.94 9.36
CA HIS A 30 -4.23 -8.92 8.29
C HIS A 30 -3.60 -10.25 8.74
N SER A 31 -4.09 -11.37 8.18
CA SER A 31 -3.67 -12.72 8.58
C SER A 31 -3.28 -13.63 7.42
N ALA A 32 -3.48 -13.18 6.18
CA ALA A 32 -3.14 -13.92 4.97
C ALA A 32 -1.64 -14.25 4.88
N ASP A 33 -1.30 -15.29 4.14
CA ASP A 33 0.08 -15.75 3.92
C ASP A 33 0.98 -14.68 3.26
N VAL A 34 0.38 -13.71 2.57
CA VAL A 34 1.08 -12.60 1.90
C VAL A 34 1.34 -11.40 2.81
N THR A 35 0.82 -11.41 4.04
CA THR A 35 0.84 -10.27 4.95
C THR A 35 2.27 -9.82 5.27
N ALA A 36 3.22 -10.74 5.42
CA ALA A 36 4.61 -10.39 5.73
C ALA A 36 5.26 -9.59 4.58
N GLN A 37 5.03 -10.02 3.34
CA GLN A 37 5.52 -9.35 2.14
C GLN A 37 4.87 -7.98 1.97
N LEU A 38 3.54 -7.91 2.11
CA LEU A 38 2.80 -6.65 2.00
C LEU A 38 3.17 -5.66 3.12
N ALA A 39 3.42 -6.13 4.34
CA ALA A 39 3.90 -5.30 5.44
C ALA A 39 5.29 -4.71 5.16
N GLU A 40 6.20 -5.50 4.57
CA GLU A 40 7.52 -4.99 4.18
C GLU A 40 7.42 -3.99 3.03
N LEU A 41 6.53 -4.22 2.06
CA LEU A 41 6.24 -3.26 1.00
C LEU A 41 5.69 -1.95 1.56
N LEU A 42 4.74 -2.02 2.50
CA LEU A 42 4.21 -0.85 3.20
C LEU A 42 5.32 -0.09 3.94
N ARG A 43 6.20 -0.81 4.64
CA ARG A 43 7.36 -0.22 5.33
C ARG A 43 8.28 0.54 4.37
N LEU A 44 8.60 -0.04 3.22
CA LEU A 44 9.43 0.59 2.19
C LEU A 44 8.76 1.86 1.64
N VAL A 45 7.46 1.78 1.30
CA VAL A 45 6.68 2.91 0.78
C VAL A 45 6.67 4.07 1.77
N LEU A 46 6.35 3.82 3.04
CA LEU A 46 6.31 4.85 4.07
C LEU A 46 7.71 5.43 4.35
N ALA A 47 8.76 4.63 4.14
CA ALA A 47 10.15 5.02 4.36
C ALA A 47 10.79 5.81 3.22
N SER A 48 10.25 5.72 2.01
CA SER A 48 10.84 6.33 0.81
C SER A 48 10.87 7.85 0.91
N ASN A 49 11.99 8.46 0.54
CA ASN A 49 12.15 9.90 0.40
C ASN A 49 11.91 10.36 -1.06
N ASP A 50 11.95 9.43 -2.02
CA ASP A 50 11.73 9.73 -3.43
C ASP A 50 10.25 9.79 -3.80
N LEU A 51 9.36 9.24 -2.96
CA LEU A 51 7.92 9.40 -3.07
C LEU A 51 7.43 10.68 -2.39
N SER A 52 6.48 11.38 -3.02
CA SER A 52 5.73 12.44 -2.38
C SER A 52 4.79 11.90 -1.28
N ASP A 53 4.34 12.76 -0.36
CA ASP A 53 3.35 12.38 0.65
C ASP A 53 2.08 11.75 0.03
N GLN A 54 1.62 12.34 -1.08
CA GLN A 54 0.45 11.84 -1.80
C GLN A 54 0.69 10.43 -2.39
N GLU A 55 1.87 10.19 -2.99
CA GLU A 55 2.21 8.87 -3.53
C GLU A 55 2.40 7.84 -2.42
N ARG A 56 2.98 8.22 -1.28
CA ARG A 56 3.10 7.36 -0.10
C ARG A 56 1.72 6.94 0.42
N GLU A 57 0.83 7.90 0.63
CA GLU A 57 -0.53 7.65 1.12
C GLU A 57 -1.33 6.77 0.15
N GLU A 58 -1.32 7.10 -1.14
CA GLU A 58 -2.04 6.34 -2.15
C GLU A 58 -1.50 4.92 -2.28
N THR A 59 -0.18 4.76 -2.29
CA THR A 59 0.44 3.44 -2.40
C THR A 59 0.22 2.62 -1.13
N ALA A 60 0.28 3.22 0.06
CA ALA A 60 -0.04 2.56 1.32
C ALA A 60 -1.47 2.05 1.35
N ARG A 61 -2.43 2.87 0.89
CA ARG A 61 -3.84 2.45 0.77
C ARG A 61 -4.00 1.27 -0.20
N LEU A 62 -3.34 1.31 -1.36
CA LEU A 62 -3.39 0.19 -2.31
C LEU A 62 -2.81 -1.10 -1.71
N VAL A 63 -1.79 -1.02 -0.86
CA VAL A 63 -1.23 -2.17 -0.15
C VAL A 63 -2.25 -2.74 0.86
N ASP A 64 -2.92 -1.87 1.61
CA ASP A 64 -4.01 -2.25 2.54
C ASP A 64 -5.18 -2.92 1.80
N GLU A 65 -5.63 -2.36 0.67
CA GLU A 65 -6.70 -2.95 -0.15
C GLU A 65 -6.32 -4.32 -0.73
N VAL A 66 -5.06 -4.52 -1.12
CA VAL A 66 -4.56 -5.84 -1.58
C VAL A 66 -4.55 -6.84 -0.43
N ALA A 67 -4.20 -6.41 0.78
CA ALA A 67 -4.20 -7.26 1.97
C ALA A 67 -5.62 -7.63 2.41
N GLU A 68 -6.57 -6.67 2.38
CA GLU A 68 -7.99 -6.94 2.61
C GLU A 68 -8.53 -7.96 1.61
N GLN A 69 -8.15 -7.85 0.34
CA GLN A 69 -8.54 -8.83 -0.66
C GLN A 69 -7.89 -10.20 -0.44
N ALA A 70 -6.68 -10.27 0.11
CA ALA A 70 -6.01 -11.52 0.44
C ALA A 70 -6.64 -12.23 1.64
N ASP A 71 -7.13 -11.47 2.62
CA ASP A 71 -7.84 -11.99 3.80
C ASP A 71 -9.28 -12.38 3.49
N ALA A 72 -9.86 -11.80 2.45
CA ALA A 72 -11.21 -12.15 2.03
C ALA A 72 -11.21 -13.62 1.57
N ASP A 73 -11.71 -14.51 2.44
CA ASP A 73 -12.18 -15.86 2.10
C ASP A 73 -13.42 -15.82 1.17
N ASP A 74 -13.53 -14.79 0.34
CA ASP A 74 -14.61 -14.60 -0.62
C ASP A 74 -14.15 -15.09 -2.01
N PRO A 75 -14.66 -16.24 -2.49
CA PRO A 75 -14.37 -16.72 -3.83
C PRO A 75 -14.92 -15.80 -4.94
N ALA A 76 -15.75 -14.80 -4.61
CA ALA A 76 -16.17 -13.75 -5.52
C ALA A 76 -15.20 -12.57 -5.59
N ALA A 77 -14.20 -12.48 -4.71
CA ALA A 77 -13.18 -11.45 -4.77
C ALA A 77 -12.38 -11.58 -6.08
N GLU A 78 -12.54 -10.61 -6.98
CA GLU A 78 -12.00 -10.71 -8.34
C GLU A 78 -10.47 -10.61 -8.34
N PRO A 79 -9.73 -11.68 -8.69
CA PRO A 79 -8.26 -11.66 -8.69
C PRO A 79 -7.68 -10.57 -9.62
N ALA A 80 -8.44 -10.20 -10.65
CA ALA A 80 -8.12 -9.11 -11.57
C ALA A 80 -7.98 -7.74 -10.88
N GLU A 81 -8.75 -7.46 -9.83
CA GLU A 81 -8.63 -6.19 -9.09
C GLU A 81 -7.32 -6.12 -8.30
N ALA A 82 -6.96 -7.19 -7.58
CA ALA A 82 -5.68 -7.26 -6.87
C ALA A 82 -4.50 -7.11 -7.85
N GLN A 83 -4.55 -7.77 -9.00
CA GLN A 83 -3.52 -7.61 -10.04
C GLN A 83 -3.45 -6.17 -10.57
N SER A 84 -4.59 -5.50 -10.75
CA SER A 84 -4.63 -4.09 -11.16
C SER A 84 -4.01 -3.18 -10.10
N ARG A 85 -4.32 -3.39 -8.82
CA ARG A 85 -3.73 -2.67 -7.68
C ARG A 85 -2.22 -2.90 -7.60
N LEU A 86 -1.76 -4.15 -7.68
CA LEU A 86 -0.33 -4.51 -7.69
C LEU A 86 0.41 -3.89 -8.88
N SER A 87 -0.21 -3.87 -10.07
CA SER A 87 0.35 -3.20 -11.25
C SER A 87 0.47 -1.69 -11.06
N ARG A 88 -0.47 -1.07 -10.34
CA ARG A 88 -0.41 0.36 -10.00
C ARG A 88 0.69 0.63 -8.98
N ILE A 89 0.79 -0.17 -7.92
CA ILE A 89 1.87 -0.10 -6.94
C ILE A 89 3.23 -0.22 -7.65
N GLY A 90 3.40 -1.24 -8.50
CA GLY A 90 4.63 -1.48 -9.26
C GLY A 90 5.09 -0.27 -10.09
N ARG A 91 4.15 0.45 -10.72
CA ARG A 91 4.44 1.67 -11.49
C ARG A 91 4.87 2.85 -10.63
N VAL A 92 4.42 2.93 -9.38
CA VAL A 92 4.82 3.99 -8.44
C VAL A 92 6.19 3.66 -7.84
N VAL A 93 6.34 2.46 -7.28
CA VAL A 93 7.59 2.09 -6.58
C VAL A 93 8.79 1.99 -7.52
N SER A 94 8.58 1.61 -8.78
CA SER A 94 9.67 1.58 -9.78
C SER A 94 10.27 2.95 -10.11
N LYS A 95 9.59 4.06 -9.78
CA LYS A 95 10.07 5.43 -9.97
C LYS A 95 10.86 5.97 -8.77
N ALA A 96 10.68 5.37 -7.59
CA ALA A 96 11.35 5.78 -6.35
C ALA A 96 12.68 5.03 -6.22
N ALA A 97 13.79 5.68 -6.57
CA ALA A 97 15.09 5.02 -6.71
C ALA A 97 15.58 4.36 -5.41
N ASP A 98 15.26 4.96 -4.26
CA ASP A 98 15.60 4.45 -2.94
C ASP A 98 14.93 3.13 -2.57
N ILE A 99 13.77 2.81 -3.15
CA ILE A 99 13.01 1.58 -2.87
C ILE A 99 12.71 0.72 -4.10
N ALA A 100 13.03 1.19 -5.32
CA ALA A 100 12.56 0.57 -6.56
C ALA A 100 12.90 -0.92 -6.64
N THR A 101 14.15 -1.29 -6.37
CA THR A 101 14.58 -2.69 -6.43
C THR A 101 13.90 -3.58 -5.37
N PRO A 102 13.98 -3.28 -4.06
CA PRO A 102 13.35 -4.12 -3.05
C PRO A 102 11.82 -4.16 -3.18
N ALA A 103 11.16 -3.03 -3.47
CA ALA A 103 9.71 -2.98 -3.59
C ALA A 103 9.19 -3.75 -4.82
N SER A 104 9.86 -3.63 -5.97
CA SER A 104 9.44 -4.34 -7.20
C SER A 104 9.53 -5.86 -7.03
N LYS A 105 10.57 -6.35 -6.35
CA LYS A 105 10.69 -7.79 -6.02
C LYS A 105 9.52 -8.31 -5.19
N ILE A 106 9.03 -7.50 -4.24
CA ILE A 106 7.89 -7.89 -3.42
C ILE A 106 6.62 -7.93 -4.28
N VAL A 107 6.39 -6.92 -5.12
CA VAL A 107 5.24 -6.89 -6.04
C VAL A 107 5.25 -8.10 -6.97
N GLU A 108 6.40 -8.44 -7.54
CA GLU A 108 6.58 -9.62 -8.41
C GLU A 108 6.37 -10.94 -7.68
N ALA A 109 6.73 -11.04 -6.41
CA ALA A 109 6.53 -12.24 -5.59
C ALA A 109 5.06 -12.42 -5.16
N VAL A 110 4.34 -11.33 -4.96
CA VAL A 110 2.94 -11.34 -4.48
C VAL A 110 1.94 -11.49 -5.64
N ALA A 111 2.20 -10.90 -6.80
CA ALA A 111 1.26 -10.91 -7.94
C ALA A 111 0.76 -12.31 -8.37
N PRO A 112 1.59 -13.36 -8.42
CA PRO A 112 1.14 -14.71 -8.81
C PRO A 112 0.17 -15.37 -7.80
N LEU A 113 -0.05 -14.77 -6.63
CA LEU A 113 -0.95 -15.31 -5.61
C LEU A 113 -2.40 -14.83 -5.81
N PHE A 114 -2.60 -13.88 -6.72
CA PHE A 114 -3.91 -13.35 -7.12
C PHE A 114 -4.23 -13.69 -8.58
N SER A 115 -3.81 -14.86 -9.07
CA SER A 115 -4.03 -15.32 -10.45
C SER A 115 -4.95 -16.52 -10.55
#